data_AF-C8X354-F1
#
_entry.id   AF-C8X354-F1
#
_cell.length_a   1.000
_cell.length_b   1.000
_cell.length_c   1.000
_cell.angle_alpha   90.00
_cell.angle_beta   90.00
_cell.angle_gamma   90.00
#
_symmetry.space_group_name_H-M   'P 1'
#
loop_
_entity.id
_entity.type
_entity.pdbx_description
1 polymer ?
#
loop_
_entity_poly.entity_id
_entity_poly.type
_entity_poly.pdbx_seq_one_letter_code
_entity_poly.pdbx_strand_id
1 'polypeptide(L)'
;MPNASRSKVLAGVAICLGWIFLAGCANLQTRFDSVLTSYQGQRYLEEHEYALGVEDLSHRLKQQPDNGAAAYWLGRLYLAQEHPSKALPALQKAVELKPQYADAHFWLGVAHWAMMDFEKERLAYERALALEPDHTQARVYLGHHYVDREQWSLALIHYRRVLDEEPGHPSALFYTAECLEQLGREQSARQAWKAYLDRYPDGGRALEATRRLNGFGDFSYRNIILGKRQVTIEKIRFEQGTATLKSSSLPSLDLIGANLERRSDLRLHVIVYVQEDAALARKRAQAIEEAIVQRTSGADSEQLLLSWFGQAETITVDGERFQEPRSVHFVTEAGPDVS
;
A
#
# COMPACT_ATOMS: atom_id res chain seq x y z
N MET A 1 -83.49 7.32 5.28
CA MET A 1 -82.46 6.29 5.01
C MET A 1 -81.13 6.98 4.75
N PRO A 2 -80.20 7.09 5.73
CA PRO A 2 -78.90 7.67 5.50
C PRO A 2 -77.85 6.60 5.16
N ASN A 3 -77.32 6.72 3.94
CA ASN A 3 -75.97 6.41 3.47
C ASN A 3 -75.14 5.32 4.18
N ALA A 4 -75.38 4.06 3.79
CA ALA A 4 -74.45 2.94 4.00
C ALA A 4 -73.17 3.01 3.13
N SER A 5 -73.04 3.99 2.22
CA SER A 5 -71.87 4.12 1.33
C SER A 5 -70.71 4.90 1.94
N ARG A 6 -70.94 5.81 2.90
CA ARG A 6 -69.86 6.62 3.52
C ARG A 6 -69.02 5.85 4.54
N SER A 7 -69.59 4.87 5.26
CA SER A 7 -68.83 4.10 6.27
C SER A 7 -67.82 3.12 5.63
N LYS A 8 -68.11 2.58 4.45
CA LYS A 8 -67.20 1.68 3.73
C LYS A 8 -65.98 2.41 3.16
N VAL A 9 -66.11 3.66 2.74
CA VAL A 9 -64.99 4.48 2.24
C VAL A 9 -64.06 4.90 3.38
N LEU A 10 -64.60 5.28 4.55
CA LEU A 10 -63.80 5.63 5.74
C LEU A 10 -63.05 4.41 6.31
N ALA A 11 -63.65 3.22 6.30
CA ALA A 11 -62.98 1.98 6.71
C ALA A 11 -61.83 1.60 5.75
N GLY A 12 -62.01 1.77 4.44
CA GLY A 12 -60.95 1.51 3.45
C GLY A 12 -59.74 2.45 3.58
N VAL A 13 -59.97 3.74 3.85
CA VAL A 13 -58.90 4.73 4.05
C VAL A 13 -58.13 4.52 5.35
N ALA A 14 -58.81 4.12 6.44
CA ALA A 14 -58.15 3.80 7.72
C ALA A 14 -57.28 2.53 7.63
N ILE A 15 -57.70 1.53 6.86
CA ILE A 15 -56.90 0.33 6.60
C ILE A 15 -55.67 0.69 5.75
N CYS A 16 -55.82 1.46 4.66
CA CYS A 16 -54.67 1.89 3.87
C CYS A 16 -53.66 2.72 4.68
N LEU A 17 -54.11 3.64 5.54
CA LEU A 17 -53.21 4.43 6.41
C LEU A 17 -52.53 3.56 7.48
N GLY A 18 -53.22 2.56 8.05
CA GLY A 18 -52.64 1.60 8.99
C GLY A 18 -51.57 0.70 8.35
N TRP A 19 -51.76 0.28 7.11
CA TRP A 19 -50.75 -0.47 6.35
C TRP A 19 -49.55 0.38 5.95
N ILE A 20 -49.74 1.66 5.59
CA ILE A 20 -48.64 2.59 5.31
C ILE A 20 -47.83 2.87 6.59
N PHE A 21 -48.49 2.98 7.75
CA PHE A 21 -47.81 3.18 9.03
C PHE A 21 -47.05 1.93 9.51
N LEU A 22 -47.66 0.75 9.39
CA LEU A 22 -47.02 -0.52 9.76
C LEU A 22 -45.87 -0.88 8.80
N ALA A 23 -46.05 -0.67 7.48
CA ALA A 23 -44.98 -0.82 6.50
C ALA A 23 -43.87 0.22 6.72
N GLY A 24 -44.23 1.46 7.10
CA GLY A 24 -43.28 2.51 7.47
C GLY A 24 -42.44 2.14 8.69
N CYS A 25 -43.05 1.61 9.76
CA CYS A 25 -42.35 1.17 10.97
C CYS A 25 -41.48 -0.07 10.73
N ALA A 26 -41.97 -1.06 9.98
CA ALA A 26 -41.17 -2.23 9.61
C ALA A 26 -39.95 -1.82 8.78
N ASN A 27 -40.12 -0.93 7.80
CA ASN A 27 -39.04 -0.44 6.95
C ASN A 27 -38.04 0.44 7.73
N LEU A 28 -38.49 1.17 8.76
CA LEU A 28 -37.62 1.92 9.67
C LEU A 28 -36.79 0.98 10.56
N GLN A 29 -37.42 -0.06 11.14
CA GLN A 29 -36.72 -1.06 11.96
C GLN A 29 -35.66 -1.81 11.15
N THR A 30 -35.98 -2.24 9.92
CA THR A 30 -35.01 -2.92 9.04
C THR A 30 -33.82 -2.02 8.66
N ARG A 31 -34.05 -0.71 8.50
CA ARG A 31 -32.96 0.26 8.27
C ARG A 31 -32.06 0.41 9.50
N PHE A 32 -32.62 0.53 10.69
CA PHE A 32 -31.85 0.58 11.94
C PHE A 32 -31.05 -0.71 12.18
N ASP A 33 -31.66 -1.88 11.96
CA ASP A 33 -31.02 -3.18 12.09
C ASP A 33 -29.83 -3.33 11.10
N SER A 34 -29.97 -2.82 9.86
CA SER A 34 -28.87 -2.84 8.87
C SER A 34 -27.71 -1.93 9.26
N VAL A 35 -27.97 -0.78 9.90
CA VAL A 35 -26.92 0.14 10.36
C VAL A 35 -26.18 -0.46 11.55
N LEU A 36 -26.91 -0.97 12.54
CA LEU A 36 -26.33 -1.63 13.72
C LEU A 36 -25.48 -2.83 13.31
N THR A 37 -25.99 -3.65 12.39
CA THR A 37 -25.25 -4.79 11.84
C THR A 37 -23.96 -4.35 11.15
N SER A 38 -23.99 -3.19 10.49
CA SER A 38 -22.80 -2.69 9.81
C SER A 38 -21.74 -2.20 10.77
N TYR A 39 -22.17 -1.48 11.81
CA TYR A 39 -21.29 -1.07 12.89
C TYR A 39 -20.65 -2.27 13.61
N GLN A 40 -21.45 -3.29 13.93
CA GLN A 40 -20.94 -4.50 14.58
C GLN A 40 -19.96 -5.27 13.69
N GLY A 41 -20.31 -5.47 12.41
CA GLY A 41 -19.44 -6.15 11.44
C GLY A 41 -18.09 -5.47 11.29
N GLN A 42 -18.08 -4.13 11.23
CA GLN A 42 -16.87 -3.34 11.18
C GLN A 42 -16.04 -3.50 12.46
N ARG A 43 -16.66 -3.36 13.64
CA ARG A 43 -15.99 -3.53 14.93
C ARG A 43 -15.32 -4.91 15.05
N TYR A 44 -16.01 -5.97 14.64
CA TYR A 44 -15.44 -7.32 14.66
C TYR A 44 -14.17 -7.43 13.81
N LEU A 45 -14.09 -6.73 12.68
CA LEU A 45 -12.88 -6.70 11.87
C LEU A 45 -11.77 -5.86 12.52
N GLU A 46 -12.09 -4.67 13.03
CA GLU A 46 -11.12 -3.75 13.65
C GLU A 46 -10.50 -4.35 14.93
N GLU A 47 -11.30 -5.01 15.75
CA GLU A 47 -10.87 -5.64 17.00
C GLU A 47 -10.35 -7.07 16.79
N HIS A 48 -10.32 -7.56 15.54
CA HIS A 48 -9.85 -8.89 15.17
C HIS A 48 -10.66 -10.04 15.83
N GLU A 49 -11.89 -9.75 16.25
CA GLU A 49 -12.83 -10.68 16.89
C GLU A 49 -13.60 -11.52 15.84
N TYR A 50 -12.88 -12.10 14.88
CA TYR A 50 -13.51 -12.69 13.70
C TYR A 50 -14.46 -13.84 14.03
N ALA A 51 -14.06 -14.72 14.97
CA ALA A 51 -14.87 -15.89 15.35
C ALA A 51 -16.19 -15.48 16.01
N LEU A 52 -16.14 -14.50 16.92
CA LEU A 52 -17.33 -13.97 17.58
C LEU A 52 -18.25 -13.28 16.57
N GLY A 53 -17.68 -12.52 15.63
CA GLY A 53 -18.46 -11.87 14.58
C GLY A 53 -19.14 -12.86 13.64
N VAL A 54 -18.44 -13.94 13.27
CA VAL A 54 -19.03 -15.02 12.47
C VAL A 54 -20.21 -15.65 13.20
N GLU A 55 -20.09 -15.91 14.49
CA GLU A 55 -21.17 -16.49 15.30
C GLU A 55 -22.39 -15.56 15.38
N ASP A 56 -22.20 -14.30 15.76
CA ASP A 56 -23.28 -13.30 15.91
C ASP A 56 -24.00 -13.08 14.58
N LEU A 57 -23.27 -12.85 13.49
CA LEU A 57 -23.87 -12.58 12.18
C LEU A 57 -24.52 -13.83 11.58
N SER A 58 -23.98 -15.03 11.83
CA SER A 58 -24.63 -16.28 11.43
C SER A 58 -25.95 -16.47 12.18
N HIS A 59 -25.98 -16.18 13.48
CA HIS A 59 -27.20 -16.23 14.27
C HIS A 59 -28.22 -15.20 13.77
N ARG A 60 -27.77 -13.97 13.45
CA ARG A 60 -28.63 -12.94 12.87
C ARG A 60 -29.23 -13.36 11.53
N LEU A 61 -28.45 -13.97 10.64
CA LEU A 61 -28.96 -14.46 9.35
C LEU A 61 -29.95 -15.63 9.51
N LYS A 62 -29.87 -16.41 10.58
CA LYS A 62 -30.92 -17.41 10.89
C LYS A 62 -32.24 -16.74 11.26
N GLN A 63 -32.18 -15.63 11.99
CA GLN A 63 -33.38 -14.87 12.40
C GLN A 63 -33.92 -13.96 11.30
N GLN A 64 -33.03 -13.39 10.49
CA GLN A 64 -33.31 -12.45 9.42
C GLN A 64 -32.54 -12.86 8.14
N PRO A 65 -33.04 -13.87 7.39
CA PRO A 65 -32.34 -14.39 6.21
C PRO A 65 -32.11 -13.36 5.09
N ASP A 66 -32.89 -12.28 5.08
CA ASP A 66 -32.83 -11.22 4.07
C ASP A 66 -32.03 -9.99 4.55
N ASN A 67 -31.27 -10.13 5.64
CA ASN A 67 -30.38 -9.08 6.11
C ASN A 67 -29.09 -9.03 5.28
N GLY A 68 -29.11 -8.26 4.19
CA GLY A 68 -27.97 -8.14 3.27
C GLY A 68 -26.72 -7.53 3.90
N ALA A 69 -26.85 -6.72 4.96
CA ALA A 69 -25.69 -6.22 5.71
C ALA A 69 -25.02 -7.36 6.50
N ALA A 70 -25.80 -8.20 7.18
CA ALA A 70 -25.27 -9.34 7.92
C ALA A 70 -24.57 -10.33 6.98
N ALA A 71 -25.16 -10.60 5.81
CA ALA A 71 -24.56 -11.45 4.79
C ALA A 71 -23.21 -10.89 4.29
N TYR A 72 -23.17 -9.58 4.00
CA TYR A 72 -21.95 -8.90 3.56
C TYR A 72 -20.83 -8.97 4.61
N TRP A 73 -21.11 -8.61 5.86
CA TRP A 73 -20.11 -8.61 6.92
C TRP A 73 -19.66 -10.02 7.31
N LEU A 74 -20.58 -11.00 7.31
CA LEU A 74 -20.23 -12.40 7.51
C LEU A 74 -19.25 -12.89 6.43
N GLY A 75 -19.49 -12.52 5.17
CA GLY A 75 -18.60 -12.79 4.06
C GLY A 75 -17.19 -12.22 4.28
N ARG A 76 -17.10 -10.96 4.68
CA ARG A 76 -15.81 -10.31 4.99
C ARG A 76 -15.08 -10.97 6.15
N LEU A 77 -15.79 -11.33 7.21
CA LEU A 77 -15.17 -12.02 8.36
C LEU A 77 -14.63 -13.40 7.97
N TYR A 78 -15.33 -14.15 7.11
CA TYR A 78 -14.79 -15.39 6.57
C TYR A 78 -13.54 -15.16 5.71
N LEU A 79 -13.47 -14.10 4.91
CA LEU A 79 -12.25 -13.74 4.18
C LEU A 79 -11.10 -13.37 5.12
N ALA A 80 -11.37 -12.62 6.19
CA ALA A 80 -10.38 -12.28 7.21
C ALA A 80 -9.85 -13.52 7.97
N GLN A 81 -10.65 -14.59 8.02
CA GLN A 81 -10.22 -15.89 8.54
C GLN A 81 -9.54 -16.78 7.48
N GLU A 82 -9.34 -16.32 6.24
CA GLU A 82 -8.83 -17.13 5.13
C GLU A 82 -9.74 -18.32 4.75
N HIS A 83 -11.06 -18.14 4.88
CA HIS A 83 -12.08 -19.14 4.53
C HIS A 83 -12.93 -18.70 3.31
N PRO A 84 -12.34 -18.54 2.10
CA PRO A 84 -13.05 -17.97 0.95
C PRO A 84 -14.22 -18.84 0.46
N SER A 85 -14.17 -20.16 0.66
CA SER A 85 -15.27 -21.07 0.33
C SER A 85 -16.53 -20.84 1.16
N LYS A 86 -16.39 -20.35 2.40
CA LYS A 86 -17.51 -19.93 3.27
C LYS A 86 -17.94 -18.49 3.01
N ALA A 87 -16.99 -17.62 2.65
CA ALA A 87 -17.28 -16.23 2.32
C ALA A 87 -18.16 -16.08 1.08
N LEU A 88 -17.87 -16.88 0.04
CA LEU A 88 -18.53 -16.78 -1.26
C LEU A 88 -20.06 -16.83 -1.18
N PRO A 89 -20.72 -17.83 -0.55
CA PRO A 89 -22.18 -17.85 -0.46
C PRO A 89 -22.75 -16.68 0.35
N ALA A 90 -22.05 -16.19 1.36
CA ALA A 90 -22.49 -15.03 2.15
C ALA A 90 -22.42 -13.73 1.33
N LEU A 91 -21.36 -13.53 0.53
CA LEU A 91 -21.21 -12.38 -0.36
C LEU A 91 -22.17 -12.44 -1.55
N GLN A 92 -22.42 -13.64 -2.11
CA GLN A 92 -23.46 -13.86 -3.13
C GLN A 92 -24.84 -13.46 -2.61
N LYS A 93 -25.21 -13.93 -1.40
CA LYS A 93 -26.45 -13.52 -0.72
C LYS A 93 -26.50 -12.00 -0.51
N ALA A 94 -25.38 -11.36 -0.18
CA ALA A 94 -25.31 -9.92 0.00
C ALA A 94 -25.59 -9.14 -1.30
N VAL A 95 -24.99 -9.54 -2.43
CA VAL A 95 -25.24 -8.90 -3.73
C VAL A 95 -26.63 -9.22 -4.28
N GLU A 96 -27.19 -10.38 -3.97
CA GLU A 96 -28.58 -10.71 -4.31
C GLU A 96 -29.57 -9.78 -3.58
N LEU A 97 -29.35 -9.56 -2.28
CA LEU A 97 -30.21 -8.71 -1.45
C LEU A 97 -29.98 -7.22 -1.68
N LYS A 98 -28.76 -6.82 -2.05
CA LYS A 98 -28.36 -5.42 -2.29
C LYS A 98 -27.55 -5.31 -3.60
N PRO A 99 -28.17 -5.46 -4.77
CA PRO A 99 -27.46 -5.51 -6.05
C PRO A 99 -26.76 -4.22 -6.46
N GLN A 100 -27.09 -3.09 -5.83
CA GLN A 100 -26.47 -1.78 -6.05
C GLN A 100 -25.39 -1.44 -5.02
N TYR A 101 -25.03 -2.37 -4.13
CA TYR A 101 -23.98 -2.13 -3.14
C TYR A 101 -22.60 -2.45 -3.73
N ALA A 102 -21.90 -1.43 -4.22
CA ALA A 102 -20.61 -1.57 -4.91
C ALA A 102 -19.59 -2.34 -4.07
N ASP A 103 -19.50 -2.05 -2.76
CA ASP A 103 -18.53 -2.71 -1.90
C ASP A 103 -18.80 -4.22 -1.72
N ALA A 104 -20.06 -4.65 -1.75
CA ALA A 104 -20.36 -6.10 -1.75
C ALA A 104 -19.88 -6.80 -3.03
N HIS A 105 -19.94 -6.13 -4.19
CA HIS A 105 -19.37 -6.65 -5.43
C HIS A 105 -17.83 -6.67 -5.37
N PHE A 106 -17.20 -5.65 -4.77
CA PHE A 106 -15.75 -5.65 -4.55
C PHE A 106 -15.32 -6.86 -3.70
N TRP A 107 -15.92 -7.06 -2.53
CA TRP A 107 -15.57 -8.20 -1.66
C TRP A 107 -15.93 -9.56 -2.28
N LEU A 108 -16.98 -9.63 -3.10
CA LEU A 108 -17.27 -10.82 -3.91
C LEU A 108 -16.14 -11.12 -4.90
N GLY A 109 -15.56 -10.08 -5.52
CA GLY A 109 -14.37 -10.20 -6.36
C GLY A 109 -13.16 -10.73 -5.58
N VAL A 110 -12.92 -10.21 -4.38
CA VAL A 110 -11.86 -10.70 -3.47
C VAL A 110 -12.05 -12.18 -3.14
N ALA A 111 -13.29 -12.61 -2.85
CA ALA A 111 -13.60 -14.02 -2.61
C ALA A 111 -13.35 -14.88 -3.85
N HIS A 112 -13.71 -14.41 -5.04
CA HIS A 112 -13.44 -15.11 -6.29
C HIS A 112 -11.94 -15.24 -6.58
N TRP A 113 -11.15 -14.18 -6.36
CA TRP A 113 -9.69 -14.21 -6.47
C TRP A 113 -9.08 -15.26 -5.54
N ALA A 114 -9.50 -15.29 -4.28
CA ALA A 114 -9.03 -16.28 -3.30
C ALA A 114 -9.44 -17.73 -3.64
N MET A 115 -10.48 -17.90 -4.46
CA MET A 115 -10.91 -19.19 -5.01
C MET A 115 -10.29 -19.49 -6.39
N MET A 116 -9.42 -18.63 -6.90
CA MET A 116 -8.83 -18.70 -8.25
C MET A 116 -9.88 -18.65 -9.39
N ASP A 117 -11.09 -18.13 -9.13
CA ASP A 117 -12.14 -17.90 -10.14
C ASP A 117 -11.97 -16.52 -10.77
N PHE A 118 -10.92 -16.45 -11.58
CA PHE A 118 -10.36 -15.26 -12.18
C PHE A 118 -11.28 -14.47 -13.12
N GLU A 119 -12.18 -15.14 -13.83
CA GLU A 119 -13.16 -14.42 -14.66
C GLU A 119 -14.24 -13.77 -13.80
N LYS A 120 -14.73 -14.46 -12.77
CA LYS A 120 -15.74 -13.88 -11.88
C LYS A 120 -15.17 -12.80 -10.98
N GLU A 121 -13.90 -12.92 -10.59
CA GLU A 121 -13.14 -11.86 -9.93
C GLU A 121 -13.23 -10.56 -10.75
N ARG A 122 -12.80 -10.60 -12.02
CA ARG A 122 -12.78 -9.43 -12.90
C ARG A 122 -14.17 -8.80 -13.03
N LEU A 123 -15.17 -9.62 -13.32
CA LEU A 123 -16.55 -9.17 -13.50
C LEU A 123 -17.12 -8.52 -12.24
N ALA A 124 -16.76 -9.03 -11.05
CA ALA A 124 -17.20 -8.46 -9.78
C ALA A 124 -16.55 -7.09 -9.51
N TYR A 125 -15.25 -6.93 -9.78
CA TYR A 125 -14.59 -5.62 -9.69
C TYR A 125 -15.13 -4.62 -10.73
N GLU A 126 -15.32 -5.04 -11.98
CA GLU A 126 -15.96 -4.22 -13.02
C GLU A 126 -17.36 -3.81 -12.61
N ARG A 127 -18.12 -4.70 -11.96
CA ARG A 127 -19.46 -4.38 -11.45
C ARG A 127 -19.42 -3.37 -10.31
N ALA A 128 -18.48 -3.47 -9.39
CA ALA A 128 -18.27 -2.48 -8.34
C ALA A 128 -17.99 -1.09 -8.96
N LEU A 129 -17.08 -1.01 -9.94
CA LEU A 129 -16.74 0.24 -10.63
C LEU A 129 -17.86 0.80 -11.51
N ALA A 130 -18.75 -0.06 -12.03
CA ALA A 130 -19.93 0.39 -12.76
C ALA A 130 -21.00 1.02 -11.83
N LEU A 131 -21.03 0.61 -10.56
CA LEU A 131 -21.92 1.17 -9.53
C LEU A 131 -21.32 2.41 -8.88
N GLU A 132 -20.02 2.39 -8.61
CA GLU A 132 -19.26 3.45 -7.94
C GLU A 132 -17.93 3.65 -8.69
N PRO A 133 -17.90 4.58 -9.68
CA PRO A 133 -16.72 4.80 -10.51
C PRO A 133 -15.48 5.29 -9.72
N ASP A 134 -15.65 5.85 -8.54
CA ASP A 134 -14.62 6.32 -7.62
C ASP A 134 -14.23 5.29 -6.55
N HIS A 135 -14.63 4.02 -6.69
CA HIS A 135 -14.21 2.95 -5.78
C HIS A 135 -12.73 2.59 -5.99
N THR A 136 -11.84 3.30 -5.26
CA THR A 136 -10.38 3.17 -5.39
C THR A 136 -9.91 1.73 -5.21
N GLN A 137 -10.43 1.00 -4.22
CA GLN A 137 -9.98 -0.37 -3.94
C GLN A 137 -10.32 -1.33 -5.10
N ALA A 138 -11.55 -1.29 -5.62
CA ALA A 138 -11.93 -2.10 -6.76
C ALA A 138 -11.07 -1.79 -7.99
N ARG A 139 -10.73 -0.51 -8.20
CA ARG A 139 -9.85 -0.08 -9.30
C ARG A 139 -8.42 -0.61 -9.15
N VAL A 140 -7.85 -0.50 -7.96
CA VAL A 140 -6.50 -1.02 -7.65
C VAL A 140 -6.46 -2.53 -7.83
N TYR A 141 -7.45 -3.26 -7.31
CA TYR A 141 -7.50 -4.72 -7.42
C TYR A 141 -7.76 -5.21 -8.85
N LEU A 142 -8.54 -4.47 -9.64
CA LEU A 142 -8.65 -4.73 -11.07
C LEU A 142 -7.32 -4.46 -11.79
N GLY A 143 -6.55 -3.46 -11.35
CA GLY A 143 -5.16 -3.28 -11.78
C GLY A 143 -4.28 -4.49 -11.45
N HIS A 144 -4.36 -5.02 -10.22
CA HIS A 144 -3.60 -6.22 -9.82
C HIS A 144 -4.02 -7.44 -10.64
N HIS A 145 -5.31 -7.63 -10.91
CA HIS A 145 -5.81 -8.67 -11.80
C HIS A 145 -5.10 -8.64 -13.17
N TYR A 146 -4.93 -7.46 -13.77
CA TYR A 146 -4.23 -7.35 -15.04
C TYR A 146 -2.72 -7.56 -14.91
N VAL A 147 -2.09 -7.14 -13.80
CA VAL A 147 -0.67 -7.43 -13.50
C VAL A 147 -0.42 -8.94 -13.40
N ASP A 148 -1.24 -9.67 -12.64
CA ASP A 148 -1.10 -11.12 -12.43
C ASP A 148 -1.20 -11.93 -13.73
N ARG A 149 -1.75 -11.33 -14.79
CA ARG A 149 -1.94 -11.93 -16.13
C ARG A 149 -1.03 -11.29 -17.18
N GLU A 150 -0.05 -10.51 -16.75
CA GLU A 150 0.92 -9.81 -17.60
C GLU A 150 0.28 -8.86 -18.63
N GLN A 151 -0.95 -8.39 -18.36
CA GLN A 151 -1.68 -7.44 -19.19
C GLN A 151 -1.31 -6.00 -18.79
N TRP A 152 -0.02 -5.68 -18.87
CA TRP A 152 0.60 -4.46 -18.34
C TRP A 152 -0.04 -3.17 -18.84
N SER A 153 -0.46 -3.13 -20.11
CA SER A 153 -1.12 -1.94 -20.69
C SER A 153 -2.50 -1.68 -20.06
N LEU A 154 -3.27 -2.73 -19.76
CA LEU A 154 -4.57 -2.58 -19.11
C LEU A 154 -4.40 -2.21 -17.63
N ALA A 155 -3.48 -2.88 -16.93
CA ALA A 155 -3.14 -2.54 -15.55
C ALA A 155 -2.76 -1.06 -15.39
N LEU A 156 -1.91 -0.54 -16.28
CA LEU A 156 -1.46 0.85 -16.27
C LEU A 156 -2.61 1.86 -16.40
N ILE A 157 -3.68 1.54 -17.15
CA ILE A 157 -4.87 2.40 -17.25
C ILE A 157 -5.55 2.54 -15.87
N HIS A 158 -5.70 1.42 -15.16
CA HIS A 158 -6.34 1.42 -13.85
C HIS A 158 -5.50 2.16 -12.80
N TYR A 159 -4.19 1.91 -12.74
CA TYR A 159 -3.33 2.61 -11.78
C TYR A 159 -3.21 4.10 -12.06
N ARG A 160 -3.12 4.52 -13.33
CA ARG A 160 -3.13 5.95 -13.67
C ARG A 160 -4.38 6.65 -13.19
N ARG A 161 -5.53 6.01 -13.37
CA ARG A 161 -6.80 6.57 -12.89
C ARG A 161 -6.84 6.70 -11.37
N VAL A 162 -6.26 5.74 -10.62
CA VAL A 162 -6.07 5.88 -9.16
C VAL A 162 -5.18 7.07 -8.84
N LEU A 163 -4.08 7.27 -9.58
CA LEU A 163 -3.15 8.38 -9.35
C LEU A 163 -3.71 9.75 -9.74
N ASP A 164 -4.70 9.81 -10.65
CA ASP A 164 -5.42 11.05 -10.97
C ASP A 164 -6.23 11.57 -9.76
N GLU A 165 -6.74 10.66 -8.92
CA GLU A 165 -7.57 10.95 -7.75
C GLU A 165 -6.72 11.02 -6.46
N GLU A 166 -5.77 10.09 -6.33
CA GLU A 166 -4.87 9.94 -5.19
C GLU A 166 -3.40 9.86 -5.67
N PRO A 167 -2.75 11.01 -5.96
CA PRO A 167 -1.39 11.03 -6.52
C PRO A 167 -0.31 10.35 -5.66
N GLY A 168 -0.61 10.13 -4.38
CA GLY A 168 0.25 9.45 -3.43
C GLY A 168 -0.04 7.96 -3.26
N HIS A 169 -1.04 7.37 -3.93
CA HIS A 169 -1.45 6.00 -3.61
C HIS A 169 -0.29 4.99 -3.78
N PRO A 170 0.13 4.26 -2.72
CA PRO A 170 1.38 3.50 -2.71
C PRO A 170 1.40 2.35 -3.74
N SER A 171 0.34 1.53 -3.80
CA SER A 171 0.28 0.43 -4.77
C SER A 171 0.22 0.94 -6.21
N ALA A 172 -0.60 1.95 -6.51
CA ALA A 172 -0.68 2.53 -7.84
C ALA A 172 0.65 3.15 -8.31
N LEU A 173 1.41 3.83 -7.44
CA LEU A 173 2.75 4.33 -7.77
C LEU A 173 3.72 3.17 -8.09
N PHE A 174 3.77 2.17 -7.20
CA PHE A 174 4.66 1.00 -7.36
C PHE A 174 4.36 0.23 -8.66
N TYR A 175 3.11 -0.18 -8.84
CA TYR A 175 2.72 -0.98 -10.00
C TYR A 175 2.67 -0.18 -11.31
N THR A 176 2.52 1.15 -11.26
CA THR A 176 2.73 1.99 -12.45
C THR A 176 4.17 1.88 -12.94
N ALA A 177 5.15 1.95 -12.03
CA ALA A 177 6.56 1.83 -12.38
C ALA A 177 6.87 0.44 -12.96
N GLU A 178 6.36 -0.62 -12.32
CA GLU A 178 6.49 -2.00 -12.79
C GLU A 178 5.84 -2.20 -14.17
N CYS A 179 4.62 -1.73 -14.39
CA CYS A 179 3.96 -1.82 -15.70
C CYS A 179 4.76 -1.09 -16.79
N LEU A 180 5.32 0.09 -16.49
CA LEU A 180 6.13 0.84 -17.45
C LEU A 180 7.43 0.11 -17.80
N GLU A 181 8.07 -0.53 -16.81
CA GLU A 181 9.25 -1.37 -17.00
C GLU A 181 8.94 -2.57 -17.90
N GLN A 182 7.88 -3.32 -17.60
CA GLN A 182 7.47 -4.49 -18.40
C GLN A 182 7.04 -4.13 -19.83
N LEU A 183 6.56 -2.91 -20.05
CA LEU A 183 6.24 -2.38 -21.37
C LEU A 183 7.48 -1.83 -22.11
N GLY A 184 8.69 -1.95 -21.55
CA GLY A 184 9.93 -1.44 -22.15
C GLY A 184 10.04 0.08 -22.20
N ARG A 185 9.22 0.81 -21.41
CA ARG A 185 9.20 2.27 -21.37
C ARG A 185 10.21 2.80 -20.35
N GLU A 186 11.48 2.51 -20.60
CA GLU A 186 12.58 2.66 -19.63
C GLU A 186 12.63 4.04 -18.95
N GLN A 187 12.62 5.14 -19.72
CA GLN A 187 12.70 6.49 -19.16
C GLN A 187 11.51 6.80 -18.23
N SER A 188 10.31 6.36 -18.60
CA SER A 188 9.11 6.54 -17.79
C SER A 188 9.13 5.64 -16.55
N ALA A 189 9.63 4.40 -16.67
CA ALA A 189 9.78 3.47 -15.55
C ALA A 189 10.76 4.03 -14.50
N ARG A 190 11.92 4.54 -14.95
CA ARG A 190 12.91 5.20 -14.08
C ARG A 190 12.30 6.36 -13.30
N GLN A 191 11.56 7.24 -13.98
CA GLN A 191 10.87 8.36 -13.33
C GLN A 191 9.81 7.89 -12.34
N ALA A 192 9.05 6.83 -12.67
CA ALA A 192 8.01 6.28 -11.81
C ALA A 192 8.59 5.58 -10.57
N TRP A 193 9.67 4.81 -10.69
CA TRP A 193 10.37 4.22 -9.55
C TRP A 193 10.92 5.29 -8.61
N LYS A 194 11.53 6.34 -9.15
CA LYS A 194 11.97 7.49 -8.36
C LYS A 194 10.79 8.17 -7.68
N ALA A 195 9.66 8.39 -8.37
CA ALA A 195 8.48 8.99 -7.79
C ALA A 195 7.91 8.15 -6.63
N TYR A 196 7.93 6.82 -6.73
CA TYR A 196 7.58 5.94 -5.62
C TYR A 196 8.53 6.14 -4.42
N LEU A 197 9.84 6.10 -4.64
CA LEU A 197 10.86 6.25 -3.59
C LEU A 197 10.87 7.64 -2.95
N ASP A 198 10.54 8.69 -3.71
CA ASP A 198 10.40 10.06 -3.19
C ASP A 198 9.26 10.16 -2.13
N ARG A 199 8.30 9.22 -2.10
CA ARG A 199 7.22 9.16 -1.09
C ARG A 199 7.39 8.02 -0.08
N TYR A 200 7.87 6.87 -0.54
CA TYR A 200 7.94 5.63 0.22
C TYR A 200 9.35 5.04 0.19
N PRO A 201 10.34 5.68 0.84
CA PRO A 201 11.73 5.23 0.84
C PRO A 201 12.02 4.11 1.86
N ASP A 202 11.00 3.43 2.39
CA ASP A 202 11.17 2.37 3.41
C ASP A 202 10.28 1.15 3.13
N GLY A 203 10.66 0.00 3.68
CA GLY A 203 10.00 -1.28 3.56
C GLY A 203 10.47 -2.11 2.35
N GLY A 204 9.97 -3.36 2.26
CA GLY A 204 10.40 -4.32 1.23
C GLY A 204 10.17 -3.82 -0.20
N ARG A 205 9.09 -3.07 -0.44
CA ARG A 205 8.82 -2.44 -1.75
C ARG A 205 9.83 -1.33 -2.08
N ALA A 206 10.34 -0.58 -1.10
CA ALA A 206 11.38 0.41 -1.34
C ALA A 206 12.72 -0.24 -1.69
N LEU A 207 13.07 -1.34 -1.02
CA LEU A 207 14.24 -2.14 -1.36
C LEU A 207 14.15 -2.65 -2.80
N GLU A 208 12.99 -3.16 -3.20
CA GLU A 208 12.75 -3.62 -4.57
C GLU A 208 12.82 -2.48 -5.58
N ALA A 209 12.07 -1.39 -5.36
CA ALA A 209 12.07 -0.22 -6.23
C ALA A 209 13.48 0.36 -6.41
N THR A 210 14.30 0.35 -5.37
CA THR A 210 15.70 0.79 -5.45
C THR A 210 16.55 -0.14 -6.30
N ARG A 211 16.39 -1.46 -6.20
CA ARG A 211 17.09 -2.41 -7.08
C ARG A 211 16.72 -2.17 -8.54
N ARG A 212 15.43 -2.02 -8.83
CA ARG A 212 14.92 -1.71 -10.17
C ARG A 212 15.49 -0.41 -10.70
N LEU A 213 15.47 0.65 -9.90
CA LEU A 213 16.00 1.97 -10.26
C LEU A 213 17.51 1.93 -10.55
N ASN A 214 18.28 1.21 -9.72
CA ASN A 214 19.72 1.02 -9.91
C ASN A 214 20.05 0.17 -11.15
N GLY A 215 19.17 -0.76 -11.54
CA GLY A 215 19.28 -1.51 -12.81
C GLY A 215 19.22 -0.60 -14.04
N PHE A 216 18.53 0.54 -13.95
CA PHE A 216 18.55 1.58 -14.99
C PHE A 216 19.76 2.53 -14.90
N GLY A 217 20.73 2.25 -14.04
CA GLY A 217 21.88 3.13 -13.78
C GLY A 217 21.53 4.42 -13.05
N ASP A 218 20.36 4.51 -12.41
CA ASP A 218 19.98 5.65 -11.58
C ASP A 218 20.26 5.31 -10.10
N PHE A 219 21.26 5.98 -9.54
CA PHE A 219 21.70 5.80 -8.15
C PHE A 219 21.25 6.94 -7.24
N SER A 220 20.12 7.59 -7.56
CA SER A 220 19.51 8.60 -6.68
C SER A 220 19.05 8.02 -5.34
N TYR A 221 18.73 6.73 -5.31
CA TYR A 221 18.50 5.93 -4.11
C TYR A 221 19.42 4.71 -4.13
N ARG A 222 19.85 4.24 -2.96
CA ARG A 222 20.64 3.01 -2.81
C ARG A 222 20.20 2.22 -1.60
N ASN A 223 20.24 0.90 -1.73
CA ASN A 223 20.10 0.01 -0.59
C ASN A 223 21.46 -0.11 0.10
N ILE A 224 21.47 0.08 1.41
CA ILE A 224 22.64 -0.15 2.25
C ILE A 224 22.32 -1.16 3.33
N ILE A 225 23.34 -1.87 3.79
CA ILE A 225 23.22 -2.77 4.94
C ILE A 225 23.64 -1.97 6.16
N LEU A 226 22.78 -1.94 7.18
CA LEU A 226 23.07 -1.44 8.53
C LEU A 226 22.90 -2.62 9.50
N GLY A 227 24.00 -3.29 9.78
CA GLY A 227 23.98 -4.50 10.60
C GLY A 227 23.25 -5.67 9.93
N LYS A 228 22.10 -6.07 10.47
CA LYS A 228 21.27 -7.16 9.91
C LYS A 228 20.12 -6.66 9.02
N ARG A 229 19.96 -5.35 8.85
CA ARG A 229 18.85 -4.75 8.12
C ARG A 229 19.35 -4.11 6.83
N GLN A 230 18.57 -4.26 5.78
CA GLN A 230 18.71 -3.45 4.58
C GLN A 230 17.76 -2.27 4.68
N VAL A 231 18.26 -1.09 4.32
CA VAL A 231 17.47 0.13 4.24
C VAL A 231 17.77 0.84 2.94
N THR A 232 16.77 1.51 2.39
CA THR A 232 16.94 2.42 1.26
C THR A 232 17.28 3.81 1.79
N ILE A 233 18.30 4.44 1.20
CA ILE A 233 18.65 5.83 1.48
C ILE A 233 18.67 6.64 0.19
N GLU A 234 18.30 7.92 0.27
CA GLU A 234 18.58 8.86 -0.82
C GLU A 234 20.09 9.15 -0.85
N LYS A 235 20.63 9.33 -2.06
CA LYS A 235 22.02 9.71 -2.32
C LYS A 235 22.41 10.95 -1.52
N ILE A 236 23.55 10.88 -0.83
CA ILE A 236 24.14 12.03 -0.16
C ILE A 236 24.62 13.05 -1.20
N ARG A 237 24.13 14.28 -1.08
CA ARG A 237 24.37 15.39 -2.01
C ARG A 237 25.10 16.53 -1.30
N PHE A 238 25.90 17.23 -2.10
CA PHE A 238 26.67 18.38 -1.67
C PHE A 238 26.39 19.58 -2.58
N GLU A 239 26.58 20.79 -2.06
CA GLU A 239 26.63 21.98 -2.91
C GLU A 239 27.76 21.86 -3.93
N GLN A 240 27.53 22.41 -5.11
CA GLN A 240 28.39 22.20 -6.28
C GLN A 240 29.84 22.62 -5.98
N GLY A 241 30.79 21.70 -6.16
CA GLY A 241 32.22 21.94 -5.93
C GLY A 241 32.64 22.08 -4.46
N THR A 242 31.74 21.83 -3.50
CA THR A 242 32.02 21.99 -2.07
C THR A 242 31.84 20.70 -1.29
N ALA A 243 32.21 20.73 0.00
CA ALA A 243 31.90 19.71 0.99
C ALA A 243 30.66 20.04 1.84
N THR A 244 29.93 21.12 1.51
CA THR A 244 28.71 21.50 2.22
C THR A 244 27.57 20.55 1.85
N LEU A 245 27.01 19.85 2.82
CA LEU A 245 25.88 18.93 2.63
C LEU A 245 24.61 19.69 2.23
N LYS A 246 23.84 19.13 1.30
CA LYS A 246 22.48 19.60 1.00
C LYS A 246 21.51 19.11 2.05
N SER A 247 20.48 19.90 2.33
CA SER A 247 19.40 19.53 3.27
C SER A 247 18.71 18.21 2.91
N SER A 248 18.62 17.86 1.62
CA SER A 248 18.06 16.57 1.16
C SER A 248 18.86 15.36 1.65
N SER A 249 20.12 15.53 2.06
CA SER A 249 20.95 14.43 2.56
C SER A 249 20.70 14.11 4.02
N LEU A 250 20.10 15.04 4.77
CA LEU A 250 19.97 14.93 6.21
C LEU A 250 19.11 13.72 6.64
N PRO A 251 17.95 13.44 6.03
CA PRO A 251 17.15 12.27 6.42
C PRO A 251 17.92 10.94 6.32
N SER A 252 18.72 10.75 5.25
CA SER A 252 19.58 9.57 5.09
C SER A 252 20.64 9.49 6.18
N LEU A 253 21.26 10.62 6.55
CA LEU A 253 22.27 10.67 7.61
C LEU A 253 21.67 10.50 9.01
N ASP A 254 20.47 11.05 9.25
CA ASP A 254 19.71 10.87 10.50
C ASP A 254 19.38 9.38 10.70
N LEU A 255 18.93 8.69 9.65
CA LEU A 255 18.66 7.24 9.69
C LEU A 255 19.92 6.44 10.04
N ILE A 256 21.06 6.77 9.41
CA ILE A 256 22.34 6.11 9.68
C ILE A 256 22.76 6.35 11.13
N GLY A 257 22.75 7.61 11.59
CA GLY A 257 23.10 7.99 12.96
C GLY A 257 22.25 7.26 14.00
N ALA A 258 20.92 7.26 13.84
CA ALA A 258 20.01 6.57 14.75
C ALA A 258 20.26 5.04 14.83
N ASN A 259 20.77 4.42 13.76
CA ASN A 259 21.16 3.01 13.80
C ASN A 259 22.49 2.79 14.54
N LEU A 260 23.47 3.69 14.36
CA LEU A 260 24.75 3.63 15.05
C LEU A 260 24.59 3.85 16.57
N GLU A 261 23.75 4.80 17.00
CA GLU A 261 23.45 5.04 18.42
C GLU A 261 22.87 3.80 19.13
N ARG A 262 21.97 3.09 18.44
CA ARG A 262 21.31 1.91 19.01
C ARG A 262 22.22 0.69 19.05
N ARG A 263 23.38 0.75 18.40
CA ARG A 263 24.28 -0.38 18.17
C ARG A 263 25.73 0.07 18.21
N SER A 264 26.31 0.06 19.41
CA SER A 264 27.75 0.33 19.61
C SER A 264 28.66 -0.69 18.92
N ASP A 265 28.15 -1.87 18.58
CA ASP A 265 28.87 -2.92 17.84
C ASP A 265 28.97 -2.64 16.33
N LEU A 266 28.13 -1.74 15.81
CA LEU A 266 28.08 -1.45 14.38
C LEU A 266 29.25 -0.55 13.98
N ARG A 267 30.09 -1.02 13.06
CA ARG A 267 31.08 -0.19 12.36
C ARG A 267 30.69 0.00 10.90
N LEU A 268 30.79 1.24 10.43
CA LEU A 268 30.35 1.65 9.11
C LEU A 268 31.49 2.33 8.35
N HIS A 269 31.88 1.75 7.23
CA HIS A 269 32.79 2.38 6.28
C HIS A 269 32.03 3.40 5.43
N VAL A 270 32.44 4.67 5.50
CA VAL A 270 31.96 5.75 4.65
C VAL A 270 33.00 5.98 3.56
N ILE A 271 32.66 5.57 2.34
CA ILE A 271 33.56 5.64 1.19
C ILE A 271 33.08 6.73 0.24
N VAL A 272 33.89 7.76 0.01
CA VAL A 272 33.52 8.90 -0.84
C VAL A 272 34.35 8.94 -2.12
N TYR A 273 33.66 9.04 -3.25
CA TYR A 273 34.27 9.14 -4.57
C TYR A 273 34.02 10.52 -5.16
N VAL A 274 35.10 11.17 -5.61
CA VAL A 274 35.01 12.37 -6.45
C VAL A 274 36.07 12.24 -7.55
N GLN A 275 35.62 11.97 -8.76
CA GLN A 275 36.49 11.85 -9.92
C GLN A 275 37.37 13.10 -10.06
N GLU A 276 38.67 12.87 -10.22
CA GLU A 276 39.73 13.86 -10.39
C GLU A 276 39.98 14.77 -9.17
N ASP A 277 39.32 14.54 -8.02
CA ASP A 277 39.47 15.40 -6.84
C ASP A 277 39.41 14.62 -5.51
N ALA A 278 40.49 13.88 -5.21
CA ALA A 278 40.65 13.15 -3.96
C ALA A 278 40.62 14.06 -2.72
N ALA A 279 41.05 15.32 -2.86
CA ALA A 279 41.06 16.28 -1.75
C ALA A 279 39.64 16.70 -1.37
N LEU A 280 38.77 16.95 -2.36
CA LEU A 280 37.36 17.20 -2.13
C LEU A 280 36.63 15.96 -1.61
N ALA A 281 36.97 14.77 -2.12
CA ALA A 281 36.42 13.50 -1.60
C ALA A 281 36.70 13.35 -0.10
N ARG A 282 37.93 13.64 0.35
CA ARG A 282 38.30 13.65 1.77
C ARG A 282 37.46 14.64 2.59
N LYS A 283 37.36 15.90 2.14
CA LYS A 283 36.56 16.93 2.84
C LYS A 283 35.10 16.52 2.97
N ARG A 284 34.54 15.87 1.95
CA ARG A 284 33.17 15.35 1.96
C ARG A 284 33.01 14.17 2.92
N ALA A 285 33.98 13.28 3.01
CA ALA A 285 33.96 12.19 3.99
C ALA A 285 33.93 12.74 5.43
N GLN A 286 34.76 13.75 5.73
CA GLN A 286 34.79 14.43 7.02
C GLN A 286 33.46 15.15 7.31
N ALA A 287 32.89 15.85 6.32
CA ALA A 287 31.60 16.52 6.50
C ALA A 287 30.45 15.53 6.78
N ILE A 288 30.48 14.33 6.20
CA ILE A 288 29.51 13.27 6.50
C ILE A 288 29.68 12.77 7.93
N GLU A 289 30.92 12.48 8.34
CA GLU A 289 31.24 12.06 9.71
C GLU A 289 30.76 13.08 10.73
N GLU A 290 31.16 14.35 10.59
CA GLU A 290 30.73 15.45 11.45
C GLU A 290 29.21 15.55 11.51
N ALA A 291 28.53 15.42 10.37
CA ALA A 291 27.09 15.48 10.31
C ALA A 291 26.43 14.32 11.06
N ILE A 292 26.91 13.09 10.90
CA ILE A 292 26.39 11.91 11.61
C ILE A 292 26.64 12.07 13.11
N VAL A 293 27.87 12.37 13.52
CA VAL A 293 28.24 12.49 14.95
C VAL A 293 27.43 13.59 15.65
N GLN A 294 27.25 14.75 15.03
CA GLN A 294 26.43 15.84 15.60
C GLN A 294 24.96 15.46 15.82
N ARG A 295 24.45 14.49 15.06
CA ARG A 295 23.06 14.00 15.16
C ARG A 295 22.90 12.89 16.16
N THR A 296 24.01 12.34 16.62
CA THR A 296 24.02 11.26 17.60
C THR A 296 24.43 11.78 18.97
N SER A 297 23.64 11.47 20.00
CA SER A 297 23.89 11.77 21.41
C SER A 297 25.06 10.96 21.99
N GLY A 298 25.62 10.02 21.22
CA GLY A 298 26.73 9.18 21.66
C GLY A 298 27.27 8.16 20.65
N ALA A 299 27.02 8.31 19.34
CA ALA A 299 27.78 7.49 18.39
C ALA A 299 29.22 7.99 18.38
N ASP A 300 30.14 7.08 18.63
CA ASP A 300 31.56 7.42 18.64
C ASP A 300 32.03 7.59 17.20
N SER A 301 32.88 8.59 16.96
CA SER A 301 33.69 8.69 15.74
C SER A 301 34.39 7.37 15.41
N GLU A 302 34.73 6.56 16.43
CA GLU A 302 35.33 5.24 16.27
C GLU A 302 34.44 4.21 15.53
N GLN A 303 33.12 4.44 15.45
CA GLN A 303 32.20 3.59 14.67
C GLN A 303 32.25 3.91 13.17
N LEU A 304 32.81 5.05 12.77
CA LEU A 304 32.88 5.50 11.38
C LEU A 304 34.29 5.35 10.83
N LEU A 305 34.42 4.61 9.74
CA LEU A 305 35.70 4.37 9.06
C LEU A 305 35.69 5.10 7.72
N LEU A 306 36.51 6.13 7.58
CA LEU A 306 36.50 6.99 6.39
C LEU A 306 37.47 6.51 5.33
N SER A 307 37.01 6.48 4.08
CA SER A 307 37.85 6.26 2.89
C SER A 307 37.42 7.22 1.78
N TRP A 308 38.37 7.65 0.97
CA TRP A 308 38.08 8.58 -0.12
C TRP A 308 38.97 8.33 -1.33
N PHE A 309 38.41 8.55 -2.52
CA PHE A 309 39.11 8.30 -3.78
C PHE A 309 38.87 9.41 -4.80
N GLY A 310 39.93 9.74 -5.56
CA GLY A 310 39.93 10.70 -6.67
C GLY A 310 39.45 10.11 -8.00
N GLN A 311 38.67 9.03 -7.96
CA GLN A 311 38.18 8.30 -9.14
C GLN A 311 36.66 8.14 -9.04
N ALA A 312 36.02 7.78 -10.14
CA ALA A 312 34.60 7.40 -10.13
C ALA A 312 34.38 6.08 -9.38
N GLU A 313 33.24 5.93 -8.72
CA GLU A 313 32.81 4.62 -8.21
C GLU A 313 32.38 3.75 -9.39
N THR A 314 32.92 2.54 -9.47
CA THR A 314 32.40 1.51 -10.38
C THR A 314 31.33 0.71 -9.66
N ILE A 315 30.08 0.82 -10.10
CA ILE A 315 28.94 0.09 -9.54
C ILE A 315 28.56 -1.01 -10.52
N THR A 316 28.39 -2.25 -10.03
CA THR A 316 27.92 -3.36 -10.86
C THR A 316 26.52 -3.76 -10.42
N VAL A 317 25.55 -3.74 -11.33
CA VAL A 317 24.16 -4.16 -11.11
C VAL A 317 23.81 -5.15 -12.23
N ASP A 318 23.38 -6.36 -11.86
CA ASP A 318 22.99 -7.41 -12.80
C ASP A 318 23.99 -7.70 -13.94
N GLY A 319 25.29 -7.53 -13.65
CA GLY A 319 26.39 -7.74 -14.60
C GLY A 319 26.77 -6.51 -15.43
N GLU A 320 25.95 -5.47 -15.43
CA GLU A 320 26.25 -4.19 -16.08
C GLU A 320 27.08 -3.29 -15.15
N ARG A 321 28.02 -2.54 -15.76
CA ARG A 321 28.92 -1.65 -15.03
C ARG A 321 28.55 -0.19 -15.27
N PHE A 322 28.32 0.53 -14.20
CA PHE A 322 28.07 1.96 -14.17
C PHE A 322 29.23 2.71 -13.54
N GLN A 323 29.44 3.94 -13.97
CA GLN A 323 30.44 4.85 -13.40
C GLN A 323 29.73 6.03 -12.76
N GLU A 324 29.94 6.22 -11.47
CA GLU A 324 29.41 7.35 -10.72
C GLU A 324 30.57 8.31 -10.35
N PRO A 325 30.73 9.45 -11.06
CA PRO A 325 31.82 10.38 -10.82
C PRO A 325 31.83 10.99 -9.42
N ARG A 326 30.66 11.01 -8.77
CA ARG A 326 30.46 11.58 -7.44
C ARG A 326 29.48 10.73 -6.67
N SER A 327 29.96 10.01 -5.67
CA SER A 327 29.11 9.13 -4.87
C SER A 327 29.62 8.97 -3.44
N VAL A 328 28.72 8.46 -2.60
CA VAL A 328 29.00 8.03 -1.25
C VAL A 328 28.47 6.61 -1.13
N HIS A 329 29.31 5.70 -0.64
CA HIS A 329 29.00 4.31 -0.41
C HIS A 329 29.15 4.01 1.08
N PHE A 330 28.16 3.34 1.66
CA PHE A 330 28.20 2.88 3.04
C PHE A 330 28.31 1.36 3.09
N VAL A 331 29.35 0.84 3.74
CA VAL A 331 29.56 -0.61 3.92
C VAL A 331 29.60 -0.90 5.40
N THR A 332 28.73 -1.78 5.88
CA THR A 332 28.84 -2.30 7.26
C THR A 332 30.00 -3.30 7.31
N GLU A 333 30.90 -3.13 8.27
CA GLU A 333 31.89 -4.16 8.58
C GLU A 333 31.16 -5.36 9.21
N ALA A 334 31.32 -6.55 8.63
CA ALA A 334 30.80 -7.76 9.27
C ALA A 334 31.55 -7.95 10.58
N GLY A 335 30.83 -7.88 11.71
CA GLY A 335 31.36 -8.36 12.99
C GLY A 335 31.78 -9.83 12.87
N PRO A 336 32.64 -10.34 13.77
CA PRO A 336 33.24 -11.67 13.67
C PRO A 336 32.26 -12.88 13.63
N ASP A 337 30.94 -12.67 13.70
CA ASP A 337 29.91 -13.72 13.74
C ASP A 337 29.04 -13.81 12.46
N VAL A 338 29.59 -13.50 11.28
CA VAL A 338 28.93 -13.83 10.00
C VAL A 338 29.82 -14.73 9.16
N SER A 339 29.75 -16.02 9.45
CA SER A 339 30.22 -17.14 8.61
C SER A 339 29.07 -18.04 8.20
#